data_AF-A0A7J2T6L6-F1
#
_entry.id   AF-A0A7J2T6L6-F1
#
_cell.length_a   1.000
_cell.length_b   1.000
_cell.length_c   1.000
_cell.angle_alpha   90.00
_cell.angle_beta   90.00
_cell.angle_gamma   90.00
#
_symmetry.space_group_name_H-M   'P 1'
#
loop_
_entity.id
_entity.type
_entity.pdbx_description
1 polymer ?
#
loop_
_entity_poly.entity_id
_entity_poly.type
_entity_poly.pdbx_seq_one_letter_code
_entity_poly.pdbx_strand_id
1 'polypeptide(L)'
;MGRIRIDAHSLNNEGTVGNVTEPRTVILADGQKTDGISGEMLKHIHAEALWKLAKERRPNDLCPACQVLSPMKADANKIVTDQNDVKSALNEALKCIICDIHGFLVQKPTLSRKSTVEFGWAFALPDRFYRDIHVHTRVAVGEKAAKTEVTEQMIYNRPTRSGIYAFVSVFQPWRIGLNEIGYEYAISDDARKTRYDLVLEAYKAMMMRLEGAMTSTRLPHFGDFTGVIVKSKNAFPVPVISPLKENYIQQVEAIMGAEQVYSFDSITSMLSGIDALKNALPYRLGAP
;
A
#
# COMPACT_ATOMS: atom_id res chain seq x y z
N MET A 1 -1.62 6.66 10.60
CA MET A 1 -2.17 7.76 9.76
C MET A 1 -1.36 9.02 10.01
N GLY A 2 -1.25 9.93 9.05
CA GLY A 2 -0.45 11.14 9.24
C GLY A 2 -0.38 12.03 8.01
N ARG A 3 0.50 13.02 8.05
CA ARG A 3 0.81 13.95 6.96
C ARG A 3 2.24 13.76 6.51
N ILE A 4 2.42 13.39 5.24
CA ILE A 4 3.70 13.06 4.62
C ILE A 4 4.01 14.07 3.51
N ARG A 5 5.18 14.70 3.56
CA ARG A 5 5.65 15.56 2.46
C ARG A 5 6.35 14.71 1.40
N ILE A 6 5.90 14.85 0.15
CA ILE A 6 6.48 14.16 -1.00
C ILE A 6 6.68 15.19 -2.10
N ASP A 7 7.94 15.39 -2.50
CA ASP A 7 8.32 16.36 -3.53
C ASP A 7 8.79 15.67 -4.82
N ALA A 8 8.51 16.31 -5.95
CA ALA A 8 8.95 15.95 -7.30
C ALA A 8 8.60 14.51 -7.76
N HIS A 9 7.39 14.05 -7.46
CA HIS A 9 6.97 12.67 -7.72
C HIS A 9 5.95 12.53 -8.87
N SER A 10 5.85 11.31 -9.38
CA SER A 10 4.86 10.93 -10.41
C SER A 10 4.19 9.59 -10.09
N LEU A 11 4.14 9.23 -8.80
CA LEU A 11 3.80 7.89 -8.31
C LEU A 11 2.48 7.30 -8.84
N ASN A 12 1.45 8.13 -9.07
CA ASN A 12 0.11 7.68 -9.43
C ASN A 12 -0.52 8.57 -10.52
N ASN A 13 -0.47 8.12 -11.78
CA ASN A 13 -0.96 8.88 -12.93
C ASN A 13 -2.26 8.27 -13.47
N GLU A 14 -3.14 9.08 -14.04
CA GLU A 14 -4.52 8.68 -14.40
C GLU A 14 -4.64 8.11 -15.83
N GLY A 15 -3.60 8.28 -16.64
CA GLY A 15 -3.54 7.82 -18.02
C GLY A 15 -2.79 8.81 -18.91
N THR A 16 -2.87 8.62 -20.23
CA THR A 16 -2.30 9.52 -21.23
C THR A 16 -3.38 10.13 -22.11
N VAL A 17 -3.47 11.46 -22.14
CA VAL A 17 -4.26 12.20 -23.15
C VAL A 17 -3.26 12.70 -24.22
N GLY A 18 -3.24 12.03 -25.38
CA GLY A 18 -2.18 12.22 -26.36
C GLY A 18 -0.80 11.85 -25.78
N ASN A 19 0.17 12.77 -25.86
CA ASN A 19 1.52 12.60 -25.29
C ASN A 19 1.66 13.12 -23.83
N VAL A 20 0.55 13.52 -23.20
CA VAL A 20 0.55 14.06 -21.83
C VAL A 20 0.04 13.02 -20.87
N THR A 21 0.85 12.68 -19.87
CA THR A 21 0.38 11.88 -18.72
C THR A 21 -0.30 12.82 -17.72
N GLU A 22 -1.58 12.63 -17.42
CA GLU A 22 -2.30 13.49 -16.48
C GLU A 22 -2.24 12.95 -15.03
N PRO A 23 -1.96 13.82 -14.04
CA PRO A 23 -2.01 13.43 -12.63
C PRO A 23 -3.46 13.29 -12.15
N ARG A 24 -3.69 12.34 -11.23
CA ARG A 24 -5.02 12.09 -10.67
C ARG A 24 -5.57 13.30 -9.92
N THR A 25 -6.72 13.82 -10.33
CA THR A 25 -7.43 14.89 -9.60
C THR A 25 -8.64 14.34 -8.88
N VAL A 26 -8.71 14.59 -7.57
CA VAL A 26 -9.83 14.15 -6.74
C VAL A 26 -10.58 15.37 -6.21
N ILE A 27 -11.92 15.26 -6.18
CA ILE A 27 -12.81 16.29 -5.63
C ILE A 27 -13.22 15.83 -4.23
N LEU A 28 -12.94 16.67 -3.23
CA LEU A 28 -13.34 16.45 -1.84
C LEU A 28 -14.82 16.80 -1.63
N ALA A 29 -15.38 16.37 -0.50
CA ALA A 29 -16.80 16.57 -0.18
C ALA A 29 -17.20 18.06 -0.06
N ASP A 30 -16.25 18.95 0.19
CA ASP A 30 -16.43 20.41 0.22
C ASP A 30 -16.27 21.07 -1.16
N GLY A 31 -16.06 20.27 -2.22
CA GLY A 31 -15.88 20.73 -3.59
C GLY A 31 -14.44 21.09 -3.96
N GLN A 32 -13.50 21.06 -3.02
CA GLN A 32 -12.10 21.40 -3.30
C GLN A 32 -11.43 20.31 -4.15
N LYS A 33 -10.69 20.73 -5.18
CA LYS A 33 -9.89 19.83 -6.03
C LYS A 33 -8.51 19.65 -5.43
N THR A 34 -8.04 18.41 -5.31
CA THR A 34 -6.72 18.09 -4.76
C THR A 34 -6.01 17.00 -5.55
N ASP A 35 -4.71 16.85 -5.33
CA ASP A 35 -3.92 15.72 -5.80
C ASP A 35 -4.12 14.47 -4.95
N GLY A 36 -3.93 13.30 -5.56
CA GLY A 36 -4.15 12.02 -4.88
C GLY A 36 -3.22 10.90 -5.35
N ILE A 37 -2.72 10.15 -4.38
CA ILE A 37 -2.16 8.81 -4.61
C ILE A 37 -3.22 7.81 -4.19
N SER A 38 -3.65 6.94 -5.11
CA SER A 38 -4.76 6.03 -4.85
C SER A 38 -4.38 4.95 -3.86
N GLY A 39 -5.37 4.45 -3.13
CA GLY A 39 -5.19 3.33 -2.21
C GLY A 39 -4.67 2.08 -2.94
N GLU A 40 -5.05 1.86 -4.21
CA GLU A 40 -4.54 0.76 -5.02
C GLU A 40 -3.03 0.89 -5.27
N MET A 41 -2.53 2.10 -5.57
CA MET A 41 -1.10 2.33 -5.75
C MET A 41 -0.34 2.09 -4.45
N LEU A 42 -0.82 2.64 -3.33
CA LEU A 42 -0.22 2.43 -2.01
C LEU A 42 -0.21 0.94 -1.62
N LYS A 43 -1.32 0.24 -1.89
CA LYS A 43 -1.45 -1.19 -1.68
C LYS A 43 -0.49 -1.98 -2.57
N HIS A 44 -0.28 -1.57 -3.82
CA HIS A 44 0.65 -2.21 -4.73
C HIS A 44 2.10 -2.09 -4.23
N ILE A 45 2.53 -0.89 -3.80
CA ILE A 45 3.86 -0.65 -3.23
C ILE A 45 4.08 -1.54 -2.00
N HIS A 46 3.11 -1.57 -1.07
CA HIS A 46 3.19 -2.44 0.11
C HIS A 46 3.22 -3.93 -0.29
N ALA A 47 2.42 -4.36 -1.27
CA ALA A 47 2.39 -5.74 -1.72
C ALA A 47 3.71 -6.18 -2.35
N GLU A 48 4.35 -5.31 -3.13
CA GLU A 48 5.67 -5.58 -3.70
C GLU A 48 6.75 -5.66 -2.61
N ALA A 49 6.72 -4.75 -1.63
CA ALA A 49 7.63 -4.80 -0.48
C ALA A 49 7.47 -6.10 0.32
N LEU A 50 6.23 -6.48 0.62
CA LEU A 50 5.93 -7.75 1.30
C LEU A 50 6.37 -8.95 0.47
N TRP A 51 6.16 -8.91 -0.85
CA TRP A 51 6.58 -9.98 -1.75
C TRP A 51 8.09 -10.14 -1.79
N LYS A 52 8.87 -9.04 -1.92
CA LYS A 52 10.34 -9.07 -1.87
C LYS A 52 10.83 -9.75 -0.58
N LEU A 53 10.29 -9.34 0.57
CA LEU A 53 10.63 -9.91 1.88
C LEU A 53 10.21 -11.38 2.03
N ALA A 54 9.00 -11.73 1.59
CA ALA A 54 8.49 -13.10 1.65
C ALA A 54 9.25 -14.03 0.70
N LYS A 55 9.59 -13.57 -0.50
CA LYS A 55 10.35 -14.34 -1.49
C LYS A 55 11.74 -14.70 -0.97
N GLU A 56 12.39 -13.77 -0.28
CA GLU A 56 13.70 -13.99 0.31
C GLU A 56 13.65 -14.90 1.55
N ARG A 57 12.72 -14.64 2.47
CA ARG A 57 12.74 -15.26 3.82
C ARG A 57 11.81 -16.45 3.97
N ARG A 58 10.74 -16.53 3.18
CA ARG A 58 9.64 -17.50 3.27
C ARG A 58 9.15 -17.94 1.88
N PRO A 59 10.03 -18.34 0.95
CA PRO A 59 9.61 -18.69 -0.41
C PRO A 59 8.58 -19.82 -0.44
N ASN A 60 8.64 -20.78 0.49
CA ASN A 60 7.70 -21.90 0.54
C ASN A 60 6.27 -21.50 0.97
N ASP A 61 6.10 -20.30 1.54
CA ASP A 61 4.80 -19.78 1.94
C ASP A 61 4.15 -18.93 0.82
N LEU A 62 4.61 -19.09 -0.42
CA LEU A 62 4.06 -18.43 -1.61
C LEU A 62 3.50 -19.48 -2.58
N CYS A 63 2.23 -19.32 -2.99
CA CYS A 63 1.65 -20.15 -4.05
C CYS A 63 2.34 -19.89 -5.39
N PRO A 64 2.22 -20.80 -6.38
CA PRO A 64 2.93 -20.67 -7.67
C PRO A 64 2.76 -19.31 -8.35
N ALA A 65 1.56 -18.73 -8.33
CA ALA A 65 1.31 -17.40 -8.89
C ALA A 65 2.04 -16.29 -8.11
N CYS A 66 2.01 -16.36 -6.77
CA CYS A 66 2.68 -15.38 -5.92
C CYS A 66 4.20 -15.52 -5.93
N GLN A 67 4.78 -16.66 -6.36
CA GLN A 67 6.23 -16.79 -6.58
C GLN A 67 6.78 -15.77 -7.59
N VAL A 68 5.94 -15.35 -8.54
CA VAL A 68 6.27 -14.43 -9.63
C VAL A 68 5.45 -13.13 -9.57
N LEU A 69 4.86 -12.83 -8.41
CA LEU A 69 4.00 -11.66 -8.18
C LEU A 69 2.82 -11.54 -9.18
N SER A 70 2.30 -12.68 -9.66
CA SER A 70 1.17 -12.68 -10.61
C SER A 70 -0.11 -12.17 -9.93
N PRO A 71 -0.90 -11.30 -10.61
CA PRO A 71 -2.17 -10.80 -10.08
C PRO A 71 -3.23 -11.91 -9.93
N MET A 72 -3.03 -13.06 -10.56
CA MET A 72 -3.96 -14.20 -10.47
C MET A 72 -3.99 -14.83 -9.08
N LYS A 73 -2.91 -14.71 -8.28
CA LYS A 73 -2.86 -15.17 -6.88
C LYS A 73 -3.44 -16.59 -6.70
N ALA A 74 -4.41 -16.76 -5.79
CA ALA A 74 -5.03 -18.05 -5.51
C ALA A 74 -5.86 -18.62 -6.68
N ASP A 75 -6.32 -17.79 -7.62
CA ASP A 75 -7.10 -18.24 -8.79
C ASP A 75 -6.27 -19.10 -9.74
N ALA A 76 -4.95 -18.89 -9.77
CA ALA A 76 -4.02 -19.73 -10.52
C ALA A 76 -3.42 -20.88 -9.67
N ASN A 77 -3.90 -21.09 -8.43
CA ASN A 77 -3.48 -22.21 -7.60
C ASN A 77 -4.45 -23.40 -7.77
N LYS A 78 -4.00 -24.46 -8.45
CA LYS A 78 -4.79 -25.68 -8.65
C LYS A 78 -5.24 -26.32 -7.35
N ILE A 79 -4.40 -26.32 -6.31
CA ILE A 79 -4.76 -26.89 -5.00
C ILE A 79 -5.95 -26.15 -4.38
N VAL A 80 -6.16 -24.88 -4.71
CA VAL A 80 -7.32 -24.09 -4.26
C VAL A 80 -8.52 -24.30 -5.18
N THR A 81 -8.31 -24.28 -6.49
CA THR A 81 -9.39 -24.34 -7.49
C THR A 81 -9.99 -25.72 -7.68
N ASP A 82 -9.23 -26.78 -7.37
CA ASP A 82 -9.70 -28.18 -7.38
C ASP A 82 -10.47 -28.56 -6.10
N GLN A 83 -10.60 -27.65 -5.12
CA GLN A 83 -11.38 -27.92 -3.91
C GLN A 83 -12.88 -27.86 -4.20
N ASN A 84 -13.60 -28.87 -3.72
CA ASN A 84 -15.06 -28.94 -3.82
C ASN A 84 -15.78 -28.06 -2.79
N ASP A 85 -15.14 -27.78 -1.67
CA ASP A 85 -15.69 -27.01 -0.57
C ASP A 85 -14.99 -25.65 -0.41
N VAL A 86 -15.78 -24.59 -0.22
CA VAL A 86 -15.30 -23.21 -0.12
C VAL A 86 -14.46 -23.00 1.15
N LYS A 87 -14.84 -23.64 2.28
CA LYS A 87 -14.06 -23.54 3.54
C LYS A 87 -12.66 -24.13 3.35
N SER A 88 -12.57 -25.28 2.68
CA SER A 88 -11.31 -25.97 2.38
C SER A 88 -10.45 -25.19 1.37
N ALA A 89 -11.06 -24.65 0.32
CA ALA A 89 -10.41 -23.75 -0.63
C ALA A 89 -9.80 -22.52 0.06
N LEU A 90 -10.54 -21.92 1.01
CA LEU A 90 -10.05 -20.78 1.78
C LEU A 90 -8.89 -21.17 2.68
N ASN A 91 -8.98 -22.30 3.41
CA ASN A 91 -7.87 -22.79 4.23
C ASN A 91 -6.59 -23.00 3.42
N GLU A 92 -6.71 -23.57 2.21
CA GLU A 92 -5.57 -23.76 1.33
C GLU A 92 -4.99 -22.42 0.83
N ALA A 93 -5.86 -21.50 0.39
CA ALA A 93 -5.42 -20.19 -0.09
C ALA A 93 -4.72 -19.37 1.01
N LEU A 94 -5.15 -19.53 2.26
CA LEU A 94 -4.54 -18.90 3.44
C LEU A 94 -3.14 -19.42 3.77
N LYS A 95 -2.70 -20.54 3.20
CA LYS A 95 -1.29 -20.97 3.34
C LYS A 95 -0.32 -20.05 2.61
N CYS A 96 -0.79 -19.28 1.63
CA CYS A 96 0.03 -18.27 0.96
C CYS A 96 0.01 -16.92 1.68
N ILE A 97 1.18 -16.36 2.01
CA ILE A 97 1.33 -15.06 2.69
C ILE A 97 0.66 -13.93 1.90
N ILE A 98 0.94 -13.82 0.60
CA ILE A 98 0.40 -12.73 -0.23
C ILE A 98 -1.13 -12.84 -0.36
N CYS A 99 -1.66 -14.04 -0.55
CA CYS A 99 -3.11 -14.27 -0.60
C CYS A 99 -3.78 -13.94 0.74
N ASP A 100 -3.20 -14.36 1.86
CA ASP A 100 -3.71 -14.08 3.19
C ASP A 100 -3.75 -12.57 3.49
N ILE A 101 -2.64 -11.86 3.23
CA ILE A 101 -2.51 -10.45 3.60
C ILE A 101 -3.18 -9.52 2.59
N HIS A 102 -2.92 -9.66 1.30
CA HIS A 102 -3.41 -8.72 0.28
C HIS A 102 -4.76 -9.12 -0.33
N GLY A 103 -5.31 -10.26 0.10
CA GLY A 103 -6.57 -10.79 -0.40
C GLY A 103 -6.46 -11.32 -1.82
N PHE A 104 -7.54 -11.95 -2.28
CA PHE A 104 -7.65 -12.55 -3.60
C PHE A 104 -9.12 -12.72 -3.99
N LEU A 105 -9.34 -13.03 -5.26
CA LEU A 105 -10.61 -13.49 -5.81
C LEU A 105 -10.32 -14.78 -6.59
N VAL A 106 -11.12 -15.82 -6.36
CA VAL A 106 -11.11 -17.08 -7.11
C VAL A 106 -12.45 -17.24 -7.78
N GLN A 107 -12.47 -17.62 -9.05
CA GLN A 107 -13.71 -17.79 -9.82
C GLN A 107 -14.41 -19.11 -9.49
N LYS A 108 -13.65 -20.20 -9.36
CA LYS A 108 -14.16 -21.56 -9.10
C LYS A 108 -13.25 -22.31 -8.10
N PRO A 109 -13.76 -22.71 -6.91
CA PRO A 109 -15.04 -22.28 -6.35
C PRO A 109 -15.06 -20.75 -6.15
N THR A 110 -16.23 -20.12 -6.26
CA THR A 110 -16.34 -18.66 -6.10
C THR A 110 -16.02 -18.27 -4.66
N LEU A 111 -14.86 -17.66 -4.46
CA LEU A 111 -14.33 -17.31 -3.15
C LEU A 111 -13.61 -15.97 -3.25
N SER A 112 -13.82 -15.11 -2.28
CA SER A 112 -13.05 -13.87 -2.15
C SER A 112 -12.55 -13.71 -0.73
N ARG A 113 -11.37 -13.12 -0.61
CA ARG A 113 -10.81 -12.67 0.66
C ARG A 113 -10.48 -11.21 0.57
N LYS A 114 -11.04 -10.40 1.46
CA LYS A 114 -10.64 -9.00 1.62
C LYS A 114 -9.26 -8.91 2.24
N SER A 115 -8.45 -7.97 1.75
CA SER A 115 -7.15 -7.61 2.30
C SER A 115 -7.21 -7.42 3.81
N THR A 116 -6.19 -7.86 4.55
CA THR A 116 -6.03 -7.53 5.98
C THR A 116 -5.34 -6.18 6.17
N VAL A 117 -4.68 -5.69 5.10
CA VAL A 117 -4.08 -4.36 5.03
C VAL A 117 -4.87 -3.50 4.05
N GLU A 118 -5.33 -2.36 4.50
CA GLU A 118 -6.14 -1.39 3.77
C GLU A 118 -5.40 -0.06 3.64
N PHE A 119 -5.56 0.60 2.50
CA PHE A 119 -5.00 1.91 2.22
C PHE A 119 -6.13 2.80 1.71
N GLY A 120 -6.29 3.96 2.34
CA GLY A 120 -7.11 5.01 1.75
C GLY A 120 -6.33 5.74 0.66
N TRP A 121 -7.01 6.64 -0.03
CA TRP A 121 -6.31 7.63 -0.85
C TRP A 121 -5.43 8.49 0.05
N ALA A 122 -4.19 8.72 -0.38
CA ALA A 122 -3.38 9.78 0.19
C ALA A 122 -3.69 11.06 -0.57
N PHE A 123 -4.49 11.94 0.04
CA PHE A 123 -4.89 13.21 -0.53
C PHE A 123 -3.88 14.30 -0.18
N ALA A 124 -3.47 15.10 -1.15
CA ALA A 124 -2.80 16.34 -0.83
C ALA A 124 -3.71 17.22 0.04
N LEU A 125 -3.12 17.89 1.03
CA LEU A 125 -3.81 18.95 1.75
C LEU A 125 -4.16 20.03 0.74
N PRO A 126 -5.41 20.54 0.76
CA PRO A 126 -5.78 21.68 -0.06
C PRO A 126 -4.82 22.85 0.13
N ASP A 127 -4.53 23.55 -0.95
CA ASP A 127 -3.58 24.68 -1.02
C ASP A 127 -2.12 24.35 -0.61
N ARG A 128 -1.78 23.08 -0.38
CA ARG A 128 -0.43 22.61 -0.06
C ARG A 128 0.09 21.57 -1.04
N PHE A 129 -0.26 21.73 -2.31
CA PHE A 129 0.28 20.93 -3.39
C PHE A 129 0.53 21.76 -4.65
N TYR A 130 1.47 21.30 -5.44
CA TYR A 130 1.90 21.90 -6.68
C TYR A 130 1.98 20.81 -7.75
N ARG A 131 1.56 21.18 -8.95
CA ARG A 131 1.63 20.34 -10.14
C ARG A 131 2.35 21.11 -11.23
N ASP A 132 3.27 20.43 -11.89
CA ASP A 132 4.00 20.98 -13.01
C ASP A 132 4.15 19.93 -14.11
N ILE A 133 4.30 20.37 -15.36
CA ILE A 133 4.45 19.52 -16.53
C ILE A 133 5.76 19.88 -17.23
N HIS A 134 6.68 18.92 -17.28
CA HIS A 134 7.97 19.08 -17.93
C HIS A 134 7.92 18.50 -19.34
N VAL A 135 8.25 19.31 -20.34
CA VAL A 135 8.38 18.90 -21.74
C VAL A 135 9.75 18.27 -21.95
N HIS A 136 9.78 17.07 -22.53
CA HIS A 136 11.02 16.39 -22.89
C HIS A 136 11.06 16.07 -24.39
N THR A 137 12.23 16.28 -24.98
CA THR A 137 12.55 15.89 -26.36
C THR A 137 13.59 14.77 -26.35
N ARG A 138 13.38 13.69 -27.10
CA ARG A 138 14.50 12.82 -27.50
C ARG A 138 15.22 13.51 -28.65
N VAL A 139 16.50 13.82 -28.46
CA VAL A 139 17.38 14.31 -29.53
C VAL A 139 18.25 13.13 -29.94
N ALA A 140 18.19 12.72 -31.20
CA ALA A 140 19.07 11.70 -31.73
C ALA A 140 20.53 12.20 -31.65
N VAL A 141 21.43 11.38 -31.14
CA VAL A 141 22.87 11.69 -31.11
C VAL A 141 23.39 11.49 -32.54
N GLY A 142 23.32 12.55 -33.36
CA GLY A 142 23.59 12.42 -34.78
C GLY A 142 23.53 13.72 -35.57
N GLU A 143 24.07 14.84 -35.05
CA GLU A 143 24.46 15.92 -35.94
C GLU A 143 25.74 15.52 -36.69
N LYS A 144 25.55 14.86 -37.85
CA LYS A 144 26.37 14.92 -39.07
C LYS A 144 26.20 13.65 -39.93
N ALA A 145 24.99 13.33 -40.39
CA ALA A 145 24.86 12.61 -41.65
C ALA A 145 23.43 12.71 -42.21
N ALA A 146 23.35 13.33 -43.39
CA ALA A 146 22.42 13.02 -44.47
C ALA A 146 20.90 13.11 -44.19
N LYS A 147 20.33 14.21 -44.71
CA LYS A 147 19.07 14.28 -45.49
C LYS A 147 18.34 12.94 -45.65
N THR A 148 17.49 12.60 -44.68
CA THR A 148 16.23 11.88 -44.90
C THR A 148 15.31 12.27 -43.75
N GLU A 149 14.01 12.41 -44.00
CA GLU A 149 13.01 12.79 -43.00
C GLU A 149 12.98 11.79 -41.84
N VAL A 150 13.76 12.05 -40.79
CA VAL A 150 13.71 11.25 -39.57
C VAL A 150 12.83 11.98 -38.57
N THR A 151 11.59 11.50 -38.44
CA THR A 151 10.62 11.82 -37.38
C THR A 151 11.08 11.32 -36.01
N GLU A 152 12.31 11.64 -35.58
CA GLU A 152 12.90 11.12 -34.33
C GLU A 152 12.85 12.10 -33.16
N GLN A 153 12.22 13.27 -33.32
CA GLN A 153 11.93 14.15 -32.20
C GLN A 153 10.55 13.86 -31.62
N MET A 154 10.45 12.81 -30.80
CA MET A 154 9.26 12.59 -29.99
C MET A 154 9.25 13.53 -28.79
N ILE A 155 8.34 14.51 -28.81
CA ILE A 155 8.01 15.38 -27.69
C ILE A 155 7.04 14.63 -26.78
N TYR A 156 7.38 14.48 -25.50
CA TYR A 156 6.48 13.93 -24.50
C TYR A 156 6.48 14.76 -23.23
N ASN A 157 5.30 14.89 -22.60
CA ASN A 157 5.08 15.71 -21.44
C ASN A 157 4.93 14.82 -20.20
N ARG A 158 5.65 15.17 -19.13
CA ARG A 158 5.64 14.37 -17.91
C ARG A 158 5.27 15.22 -16.70
N PRO A 159 4.28 14.80 -15.90
CA PRO A 159 3.87 15.51 -14.71
C PRO A 159 4.85 15.27 -13.56
N THR A 160 5.08 16.33 -12.80
CA THR A 160 5.81 16.34 -11.55
C THR A 160 4.91 16.97 -10.49
N ARG A 161 4.86 16.36 -9.32
CA ARG A 161 3.99 16.79 -8.22
C ARG A 161 4.75 16.91 -6.93
N SER A 162 4.36 17.88 -6.12
CA SER A 162 4.91 18.10 -4.79
C SER A 162 3.79 18.48 -3.84
N GLY A 163 3.83 18.02 -2.59
CA GLY A 163 2.82 18.43 -1.62
C GLY A 163 2.90 17.69 -0.29
N ILE A 164 2.00 18.07 0.61
CA ILE A 164 1.79 17.37 1.88
C ILE A 164 0.55 16.50 1.76
N TYR A 165 0.70 15.19 1.90
CA TYR A 165 -0.36 14.21 1.71
C TYR A 165 -0.89 13.68 3.05
N ALA A 166 -2.20 13.69 3.23
CA ALA A 166 -2.90 13.03 4.31
C ALA A 166 -2.96 11.51 4.03
N PHE A 167 -2.10 10.74 4.69
CA PHE A 167 -1.97 9.30 4.54
C PHE A 167 -2.77 8.54 5.60
N VAL A 168 -3.56 7.56 5.16
CA VAL A 168 -4.30 6.64 6.04
C VAL A 168 -4.13 5.19 5.58
N SER A 169 -3.90 4.31 6.55
CA SER A 169 -3.83 2.86 6.34
C SER A 169 -4.27 2.15 7.62
N VAL A 170 -4.91 0.99 7.45
CA VAL A 170 -5.38 0.13 8.53
C VAL A 170 -4.82 -1.26 8.32
N PHE A 171 -4.26 -1.84 9.37
CA PHE A 171 -3.82 -3.22 9.38
C PHE A 171 -4.64 -3.99 10.43
N GLN A 172 -5.28 -5.07 10.00
CA GLN A 172 -6.14 -5.94 10.81
C GLN A 172 -5.43 -7.28 11.09
N PRO A 173 -4.43 -7.31 11.99
CA PRO A 173 -3.60 -8.50 12.20
C PRO A 173 -4.37 -9.69 12.76
N TRP A 174 -5.50 -9.46 13.42
CA TRP A 174 -6.36 -10.53 13.93
C TRP A 174 -6.95 -11.41 12.83
N ARG A 175 -7.07 -10.90 11.60
CA ARG A 175 -7.57 -11.64 10.43
C ARG A 175 -6.51 -12.53 9.78
N ILE A 176 -5.23 -12.38 10.12
CA ILE A 176 -4.13 -13.19 9.54
C ILE A 176 -4.42 -14.67 9.77
N GLY A 177 -4.55 -15.42 8.69
CA GLY A 177 -4.85 -16.85 8.72
C GLY A 177 -6.27 -17.20 9.15
N LEU A 178 -7.15 -16.24 9.40
CA LEU A 178 -8.53 -16.50 9.80
C LEU A 178 -9.37 -16.90 8.58
N ASN A 179 -9.98 -18.08 8.66
CA ASN A 179 -11.04 -18.49 7.78
C ASN A 179 -12.35 -17.83 8.24
N GLU A 180 -12.86 -16.86 7.49
CA GLU A 180 -14.06 -16.08 7.84
C GLU A 180 -15.38 -16.82 7.60
N ILE A 181 -15.33 -18.06 7.09
CA ILE A 181 -16.50 -18.93 6.92
C ILE A 181 -16.71 -19.76 8.18
N GLY A 182 -15.65 -20.43 8.63
CA GLY A 182 -15.67 -21.29 9.84
C GLY A 182 -15.24 -20.60 11.12
N TYR A 183 -14.70 -19.38 11.04
CA TYR A 183 -14.08 -18.63 12.15
C TYR A 183 -12.95 -19.40 12.87
N GLU A 184 -12.19 -20.17 12.10
CA GLU A 184 -11.05 -20.95 12.56
C GLU A 184 -9.76 -20.44 11.90
N TYR A 185 -8.64 -20.49 12.62
CA TYR A 185 -7.34 -20.13 12.05
C TYR A 185 -6.75 -21.32 11.27
N ALA A 186 -6.49 -21.12 9.99
CA ALA A 186 -5.97 -22.13 9.07
C ALA A 186 -4.45 -22.37 9.20
N ILE A 187 -3.77 -21.57 10.03
CA ILE A 187 -2.31 -21.61 10.24
C ILE A 187 -2.00 -21.48 11.73
N SER A 188 -0.80 -21.89 12.13
CA SER A 188 -0.33 -21.80 13.53
C SER A 188 -0.12 -20.36 14.00
N ASP A 189 -0.15 -20.14 15.31
CA ASP A 189 0.12 -18.81 15.88
C ASP A 189 1.54 -18.30 15.58
N ASP A 190 2.53 -19.19 15.48
CA ASP A 190 3.89 -18.83 15.04
C ASP A 190 3.92 -18.33 13.59
N ALA A 191 3.15 -18.97 12.71
CA ALA A 191 3.00 -18.52 11.33
C ALA A 191 2.27 -17.17 11.26
N ARG A 192 1.24 -16.96 12.09
CA ARG A 192 0.54 -15.67 12.22
C ARG A 192 1.49 -14.58 12.69
N LYS A 193 2.29 -14.84 13.72
CA LYS A 193 3.30 -13.90 14.24
C LYS A 193 4.36 -13.57 13.20
N THR A 194 4.86 -14.58 12.49
CA THR A 194 5.81 -14.39 11.39
C THR A 194 5.23 -13.45 10.33
N ARG A 195 3.99 -13.68 9.90
CA ARG A 195 3.33 -12.86 8.88
C ARG A 195 3.09 -11.44 9.36
N TYR A 196 2.67 -11.29 10.62
CA TYR A 196 2.52 -10.00 11.25
C TYR A 196 3.81 -9.19 11.19
N ASP A 197 4.95 -9.78 11.57
CA ASP A 197 6.25 -9.12 11.50
C ASP A 197 6.64 -8.76 10.07
N LEU A 198 6.39 -9.65 9.11
CA LEU A 198 6.67 -9.38 7.69
C LEU A 198 5.81 -8.21 7.15
N VAL A 199 4.57 -8.07 7.59
CA VAL A 199 3.72 -6.91 7.23
C VAL A 199 4.27 -5.62 7.81
N LEU A 200 4.71 -5.63 9.08
CA LEU A 200 5.33 -4.45 9.69
C LEU A 200 6.64 -4.07 8.97
N GLU A 201 7.48 -5.05 8.60
CA GLU A 201 8.67 -4.80 7.78
C GLU A 201 8.33 -4.29 6.37
N ALA A 202 7.23 -4.75 5.77
CA ALA A 202 6.76 -4.25 4.49
C ALA A 202 6.30 -2.79 4.56
N TYR A 203 5.65 -2.38 5.65
CA TYR A 203 5.39 -0.96 5.93
C TYR A 203 6.67 -0.14 6.04
N LYS A 204 7.67 -0.63 6.79
CA LYS A 204 8.96 0.06 6.91
C LYS A 204 9.63 0.22 5.54
N ALA A 205 9.70 -0.85 4.75
CA ALA A 205 10.27 -0.83 3.40
C ALA A 205 9.52 0.15 2.48
N MET A 206 8.18 0.13 2.49
CA MET A 206 7.34 1.08 1.74
C MET A 206 7.64 2.54 2.13
N MET A 207 7.76 2.83 3.42
CA MET A 207 7.97 4.20 3.91
C MET A 207 9.41 4.69 3.71
N MET A 208 10.40 3.80 3.73
CA MET A 208 11.79 4.13 3.43
C MET A 208 12.00 4.45 1.95
N ARG A 209 11.24 3.81 1.05
CA ARG A 209 11.31 4.06 -0.39
C ARG A 209 9.93 3.87 -1.03
N LEU A 210 9.24 4.98 -1.26
CA LEU A 210 8.00 4.97 -2.03
C LEU A 210 8.31 4.65 -3.51
N GLU A 211 7.91 3.45 -3.93
CA GLU A 211 7.93 3.04 -5.33
C GLU A 211 6.64 3.48 -6.03
N GLY A 212 6.58 3.37 -7.35
CA GLY A 212 5.46 3.85 -8.15
C GLY A 212 5.88 4.18 -9.58
N ALA A 213 5.03 4.88 -10.32
CA ALA A 213 5.32 5.23 -11.70
C ALA A 213 6.51 6.20 -11.83
N MET A 214 7.32 5.98 -12.88
CA MET A 214 8.45 6.82 -13.30
C MET A 214 9.57 7.07 -12.27
N THR A 215 9.65 6.28 -11.19
CA THR A 215 10.64 6.45 -10.11
C THR A 215 12.10 6.28 -10.53
N SER A 216 12.37 5.65 -11.69
CA SER A 216 13.72 5.59 -12.27
C SER A 216 14.30 6.96 -12.67
N THR A 217 13.44 7.94 -12.91
CA THR A 217 13.83 9.31 -13.32
C THR A 217 13.13 10.41 -12.51
N ARG A 218 12.23 10.04 -11.60
CA ARG A 218 11.46 10.90 -10.69
C ARG A 218 11.34 10.21 -9.33
N LEU A 219 12.48 9.80 -8.78
CA LEU A 219 12.52 9.26 -7.44
C LEU A 219 12.05 10.38 -6.49
N PRO A 220 10.97 10.17 -5.72
CA PRO A 220 10.40 11.22 -4.88
C PRO A 220 11.41 11.67 -3.82
N HIS A 221 11.48 12.98 -3.59
CA HIS A 221 12.11 13.53 -2.40
C HIS A 221 11.13 13.41 -1.23
N PHE A 222 11.41 12.46 -0.35
CA PHE A 222 10.62 12.23 0.84
C PHE A 222 11.04 13.21 1.94
N GLY A 223 10.08 14.00 2.43
CA GLY A 223 10.31 15.01 3.47
C GLY A 223 9.74 14.60 4.83
N ASP A 224 9.24 15.59 5.57
CA ASP A 224 8.68 15.38 6.91
C ASP A 224 7.48 14.42 6.90
N PHE A 225 7.40 13.57 7.93
CA PHE A 225 6.25 12.72 8.17
C PHE A 225 5.83 12.80 9.64
N THR A 226 4.67 13.37 9.87
CA THR A 226 4.09 13.56 11.20
C THR A 226 2.77 12.81 11.31
N GLY A 227 2.45 12.26 12.48
CA GLY A 227 1.17 11.62 12.69
C GLY A 227 1.14 10.65 13.86
N VAL A 228 0.26 9.66 13.76
CA VAL A 228 -0.01 8.70 14.83
C VAL A 228 -0.12 7.26 14.32
N ILE A 229 0.43 6.35 15.11
CA ILE A 229 0.16 4.91 15.05
C ILE A 229 -0.82 4.60 16.16
N VAL A 230 -1.99 4.06 15.80
CA VAL A 230 -3.05 3.70 16.75
C VAL A 230 -3.15 2.20 16.80
N LYS A 231 -3.18 1.63 17.99
CA LYS A 231 -3.38 0.20 18.20
C LYS A 231 -4.61 -0.06 19.06
N SER A 232 -5.32 -1.12 18.75
CA SER A 232 -6.36 -1.70 19.61
C SER A 232 -5.89 -3.07 20.09
N LYS A 233 -6.18 -3.41 21.34
CA LYS A 233 -5.80 -4.69 21.97
C LYS A 233 -6.94 -5.72 21.98
N ASN A 234 -8.12 -5.35 21.50
CA ASN A 234 -9.32 -6.20 21.51
C ASN A 234 -10.04 -6.07 20.15
N ALA A 235 -11.25 -6.62 20.06
CA ALA A 235 -12.06 -6.57 18.84
C ALA A 235 -12.59 -5.15 18.50
N PHE A 236 -12.32 -4.14 19.33
CA PHE A 236 -12.74 -2.77 19.08
C PHE A 236 -11.93 -2.15 17.94
N PRO A 237 -12.57 -1.47 16.97
CA PRO A 237 -11.86 -0.87 15.84
C PRO A 237 -11.02 0.33 16.27
N VAL A 238 -9.95 0.60 15.53
CA VAL A 238 -9.22 1.88 15.65
C VAL A 238 -9.94 2.97 14.85
N PRO A 239 -10.04 4.21 15.37
CA PRO A 239 -10.62 5.31 14.61
C PRO A 239 -9.72 5.68 13.43
N VAL A 240 -10.33 6.07 12.31
CA VAL A 240 -9.62 6.56 11.12
C VAL A 240 -10.09 8.00 10.84
N ILE A 241 -9.66 8.92 11.70
CA ILE A 241 -9.96 10.34 11.54
C ILE A 241 -9.02 10.93 10.49
N SER A 242 -9.58 11.57 9.47
CA SER A 242 -8.81 12.05 8.31
C SER A 242 -7.73 13.07 8.71
N PRO A 243 -6.44 12.85 8.35
CA PRO A 243 -5.37 13.83 8.54
C PRO A 243 -5.53 15.11 7.69
N LEU A 244 -6.57 15.22 6.87
CA LEU A 244 -6.96 16.49 6.25
C LEU A 244 -7.39 17.52 7.30
N LYS A 245 -7.96 17.10 8.43
CA LYS A 245 -8.30 18.01 9.53
C LYS A 245 -7.08 18.29 10.39
N GLU A 246 -6.90 19.53 10.85
CA GLU A 246 -5.79 19.90 11.73
C GLU A 246 -5.83 19.16 13.08
N ASN A 247 -7.01 19.01 13.67
CA ASN A 247 -7.19 18.46 15.01
C ASN A 247 -7.40 16.93 15.05
N TYR A 248 -6.99 16.20 14.01
CA TYR A 248 -7.25 14.76 13.90
C TYR A 248 -6.54 13.95 15.01
N ILE A 249 -5.34 14.36 15.42
CA ILE A 249 -4.56 13.71 16.48
C ILE A 249 -5.31 13.82 17.82
N GLN A 250 -5.75 15.03 18.19
CA GLN A 250 -6.47 15.27 19.43
C GLN A 250 -7.79 14.48 19.49
N GLN A 251 -8.51 14.37 18.37
CA GLN A 251 -9.72 13.54 18.30
C GLN A 251 -9.41 12.06 18.50
N VAL A 252 -8.33 11.55 17.89
CA VAL A 252 -7.91 10.15 18.04
C VAL A 252 -7.49 9.85 19.49
N GLU A 253 -6.72 10.74 20.11
CA GLU A 253 -6.30 10.62 21.52
C GLU A 253 -7.50 10.64 22.47
N ALA A 254 -8.48 11.51 22.22
CA ALA A 254 -9.71 11.58 23.02
C ALA A 254 -10.57 10.31 22.92
N ILE A 255 -10.54 9.61 21.77
CA ILE A 255 -11.32 8.37 21.56
C ILE A 255 -10.60 7.15 22.16
N MET A 256 -9.29 7.02 21.94
CA MET A 256 -8.53 5.80 22.25
C MET A 256 -7.82 5.82 23.61
N GLY A 257 -7.59 7.00 24.17
CA GLY A 257 -6.68 7.19 25.29
C GLY A 257 -5.21 7.20 24.84
N ALA A 258 -4.38 7.94 25.57
CA ALA A 258 -2.98 8.18 25.20
C ALA A 258 -2.13 6.89 25.13
N GLU A 259 -2.44 5.85 25.90
CA GLU A 259 -1.67 4.59 25.89
C GLU A 259 -1.74 3.78 24.58
N GLN A 260 -2.77 4.04 23.77
CA GLN A 260 -3.07 3.34 22.52
C GLN A 260 -2.63 4.13 21.29
N VAL A 261 -2.14 5.35 21.49
CA VAL A 261 -1.71 6.27 20.46
C VAL A 261 -0.21 6.53 20.59
N TYR A 262 0.53 6.24 19.55
CA TYR A 262 1.94 6.59 19.44
C TYR A 262 2.10 7.71 18.42
N SER A 263 2.39 8.91 18.91
CA SER A 263 2.64 10.10 18.08
C SER A 263 4.09 10.10 17.58
N PHE A 264 4.26 10.51 16.33
CA PHE A 264 5.57 10.63 15.68
C PHE A 264 5.63 11.92 14.85
N ASP A 265 6.83 12.44 14.70
CA ASP A 265 7.14 13.72 14.05
C ASP A 265 8.13 13.58 12.88
N SER A 266 8.70 12.39 12.69
CA SER A 266 9.67 12.09 11.66
C SER A 266 9.54 10.65 11.19
N ILE A 267 10.15 10.34 10.05
CA ILE A 267 10.23 8.96 9.53
C ILE A 267 10.91 8.06 10.55
N THR A 268 12.00 8.52 11.17
CA THR A 268 12.75 7.73 12.15
C THR A 268 11.89 7.36 13.36
N SER A 269 11.17 8.33 13.95
CA SER A 269 10.27 8.05 15.09
C SER A 269 9.11 7.14 14.68
N MET A 270 8.55 7.32 13.47
CA MET A 270 7.55 6.41 12.90
C MET A 270 8.06 4.98 12.73
N LEU A 271 9.27 4.78 12.20
CA LEU A 271 9.89 3.45 12.05
C LEU A 271 10.13 2.79 13.41
N SER A 272 10.62 3.54 14.41
CA SER A 272 10.77 3.04 15.78
C SER A 272 9.42 2.64 16.40
N GLY A 273 8.35 3.40 16.13
CA GLY A 273 6.99 3.04 16.52
C GLY A 273 6.52 1.73 15.91
N ILE A 274 6.82 1.49 14.62
CA ILE A 274 6.53 0.20 13.96
C ILE A 274 7.35 -0.94 14.58
N ASP A 275 8.64 -0.72 14.86
CA ASP A 275 9.48 -1.74 15.49
C ASP A 275 8.98 -2.13 16.88
N ALA A 276 8.49 -1.17 17.68
CA ALA A 276 7.90 -1.45 18.98
C ALA A 276 6.66 -2.37 18.89
N LEU A 277 5.91 -2.34 17.77
CA LEU A 277 4.75 -3.21 17.56
C LEU A 277 5.14 -4.67 17.34
N LYS A 278 6.38 -4.98 16.92
CA LYS A 278 6.84 -6.36 16.70
C LYS A 278 6.92 -7.19 17.99
N ASN A 279 6.94 -6.54 19.16
CA ASN A 279 6.88 -7.21 20.45
C ASN A 279 5.47 -7.69 20.81
N ALA A 280 4.43 -7.25 20.08
CA ALA A 280 3.06 -7.67 20.31
C ALA A 280 2.71 -8.94 19.50
N LEU A 281 1.72 -9.68 20.00
CA LEU A 281 1.09 -10.78 19.26
C LEU A 281 -0.20 -10.30 18.58
N PRO A 282 -0.50 -10.77 17.36
CA PRO A 282 -1.79 -10.55 16.73
C PRO A 282 -2.93 -11.04 17.64
N TYR A 283 -3.90 -10.17 17.92
CA TYR A 283 -5.10 -10.55 18.66
C TYR A 283 -5.75 -11.81 18.03
N ARG A 284 -6.16 -12.76 18.87
CA ARG A 284 -6.78 -14.01 18.46
C ARG A 284 -8.26 -13.95 18.77
N LEU A 285 -9.09 -13.97 17.73
CA LEU A 285 -10.53 -13.95 17.89
C LEU A 285 -11.00 -15.26 18.54
N GLY A 286 -11.82 -15.17 19.59
CA GLY A 286 -12.33 -16.34 20.31
C GLY A 286 -11.29 -17.06 21.19
N ALA A 287 -10.13 -16.46 21.45
CA ALA A 287 -9.27 -16.93 22.54
C ALA A 287 -9.98 -16.68 23.90
N PRO A 288 -9.94 -17.63 24.85
CA PRO A 288 -10.48 -17.44 26.19
C PRO A 288 -9.78 -16.29 26.93
#